data_AF-A0A371P1P3-F1
#
_entry.id   AF-A0A371P1P3-F1
#
_cell.length_a   1.000
_cell.length_b   1.000
_cell.length_c   1.000
_cell.angle_alpha   90.00
_cell.angle_beta   90.00
_cell.angle_gamma   90.00
#
_symmetry.space_group_name_H-M   'P 1'
#
loop_
_entity.id
_entity.type
_entity.pdbx_description
1 polymer ?
#
loop_
_entity_poly.entity_id
_entity_poly.type
_entity_poly.pdbx_seq_one_letter_code
_entity_poly.pdbx_strand_id
1 'polypeptide(L)'
;MALIVCPLCVREDDVQLVRTLEDGRKEARCDDCDFAFVFGAPVEAKKAPATRKRTSTVRVSKPSVVPIAVVAKRFPTVDDVELVARQRGDLLKQQFLATVHHAPDPLVAPHWTKYRWVFSADGLEKVAIADLKYFADSSIGASTGDPTAFDKAWVLLGEFEAARRIRSVTNQLLRGPGELEDRMTGLLDGSFAQSMPGWDEALLTKTLAVADPDRFLPVVTYADKKAIAAAVYGIELPVVDEASLTIGRLAVWSNDLLVALAGDDFDDLHHAAAFLRWAATQD
;
A
#
# COMPACT_ATOMS: atom_id res chain seq x y z
N MET A 1 8.26 11.45 26.87
CA MET A 1 7.81 12.81 27.22
C MET A 1 7.67 12.84 28.73
N ALA A 2 8.11 13.91 29.41
CA ALA A 2 7.94 13.99 30.87
C ALA A 2 6.44 14.13 31.19
N LEU A 3 5.91 13.23 32.01
CA LEU A 3 4.52 13.23 32.47
C LEU A 3 4.29 14.43 33.39
N ILE A 4 3.25 15.22 33.13
CA ILE A 4 2.88 16.39 33.94
C ILE A 4 1.77 15.94 34.88
N VAL A 5 2.04 15.92 36.18
CA VAL A 5 1.08 15.46 37.19
C VAL A 5 0.64 16.65 38.02
N CYS A 6 -0.66 16.79 38.27
CA CYS A 6 -1.15 17.82 39.19
C CYS A 6 -0.66 17.52 40.63
N PRO A 7 0.01 18.46 41.31
CA PRO A 7 0.56 18.21 42.65
C PRO A 7 -0.52 18.11 43.75
N LEU A 8 -1.76 18.52 43.48
CA LEU A 8 -2.87 18.39 44.43
C LEU A 8 -3.70 17.12 44.18
N CYS A 9 -3.98 16.78 42.92
CA CYS A 9 -4.85 15.64 42.59
C CYS A 9 -4.08 14.34 42.29
N VAL A 10 -2.77 14.42 42.05
CA VAL A 10 -1.91 13.28 41.65
C VAL A 10 -2.50 12.52 40.45
N ARG A 11 -3.12 13.25 39.51
CA ARG A 11 -3.72 12.75 38.27
C ARG A 11 -3.01 13.34 37.06
N GLU A 12 -2.91 12.54 36.01
CA GLU A 12 -2.18 12.87 34.77
C GLU A 12 -3.11 13.33 33.64
N ASP A 13 -4.37 12.88 33.66
CA ASP A 13 -5.29 12.99 32.51
C ASP A 13 -6.00 14.36 32.39
N ASP A 14 -5.99 15.17 33.45
CA ASP A 14 -6.78 16.42 33.56
C ASP A 14 -5.91 17.67 33.73
N VAL A 15 -4.73 17.72 33.09
CA VAL A 15 -3.79 18.85 33.19
C VAL A 15 -3.54 19.49 31.83
N GLN A 16 -3.91 20.77 31.69
CA GLN A 16 -3.71 21.54 30.47
C GLN A 16 -2.57 22.55 30.59
N LEU A 17 -1.81 22.72 29.50
CA LEU A 17 -0.76 23.74 29.41
C LEU A 17 -1.39 25.11 29.08
N VAL A 18 -1.21 26.09 29.96
CA VAL A 18 -1.78 27.44 29.80
C VAL A 18 -0.84 28.32 28.98
N ARG A 19 0.44 28.40 29.36
CA ARG A 19 1.44 29.23 28.68
C ARG A 19 2.87 28.85 29.03
N THR A 20 3.82 29.39 28.28
CA THR A 20 5.26 29.34 28.61
C THR A 20 5.69 30.72 29.13
N LEU A 21 6.36 30.73 30.28
CA LEU A 21 6.88 31.93 30.96
C LEU A 21 8.19 32.40 30.31
N GLU A 22 8.56 33.65 30.59
CA GLU A 22 9.75 34.31 30.01
C GLU A 22 11.08 33.62 30.36
N ASP A 23 11.11 32.87 31.46
CA ASP A 23 12.25 32.08 31.93
C ASP A 23 12.28 30.64 31.37
N GLY A 24 11.40 30.33 30.42
CA GLY A 24 11.29 29.03 29.77
C GLY A 24 10.51 27.97 30.56
N ARG A 25 10.03 28.28 31.77
CA ARG A 25 9.14 27.38 32.53
C ARG A 25 7.74 27.40 31.95
N LYS A 26 6.97 26.34 32.22
CA LYS A 26 5.61 26.16 31.70
C LYS A 26 4.60 26.26 32.83
N GLU A 27 3.52 26.99 32.60
CA GLU A 27 2.39 27.08 33.53
C GLU A 27 1.30 26.13 33.05
N ALA A 28 0.90 25.20 33.91
CA ALA A 28 -0.20 24.27 33.70
C ALA A 28 -1.33 24.54 34.70
N ARG A 29 -2.55 24.18 34.30
CA ARG A 29 -3.76 24.25 35.13
C ARG A 29 -4.45 22.89 35.10
N CYS A 30 -4.90 22.44 36.26
CA CYS A 30 -5.70 21.22 36.36
C CYS A 30 -7.18 21.56 36.20
N ASP A 31 -7.90 20.84 35.34
CA ASP A 31 -9.33 21.10 35.08
C ASP A 31 -10.22 20.65 36.26
N ASP A 32 -9.76 19.69 37.07
CA ASP A 32 -10.54 19.09 38.17
C ASP A 32 -10.52 19.96 39.44
N CYS A 33 -9.34 20.46 39.84
CA CYS A 33 -9.19 21.28 41.05
C CYS A 33 -8.93 22.76 40.79
N ASP A 34 -8.92 23.16 39.52
CA ASP A 34 -8.64 24.52 39.05
C ASP A 34 -7.28 25.10 39.45
N PHE A 35 -6.38 24.27 39.99
CA PHE A 35 -5.09 24.70 40.50
C PHE A 35 -4.08 24.95 39.38
N ALA A 36 -3.50 26.15 39.36
CA ALA A 36 -2.44 26.53 38.44
C ALA A 36 -1.06 26.37 39.09
N PHE A 37 -0.13 25.74 38.39
CA PHE A 37 1.23 25.50 38.87
C PHE A 37 2.27 25.59 37.75
N VAL A 38 3.50 25.94 38.12
CA VAL A 38 4.63 26.08 37.20
C VAL A 38 5.50 24.84 37.27
N PHE A 39 5.86 24.28 36.11
CA PHE A 39 6.71 23.10 36.00
C PHE A 39 7.81 23.29 34.94
N GLY A 40 8.90 22.54 35.12
CA GLY A 40 10.13 22.66 34.33
C GLY A 40 11.23 23.45 35.05
N ALA A 41 12.48 23.21 34.66
CA ALA A 41 13.63 23.96 35.14
C ALA A 41 13.75 25.30 34.39
N PRO A 42 14.17 26.39 35.05
CA PRO A 42 14.45 27.65 34.38
C PRO A 42 15.55 27.43 33.34
N VAL A 43 15.30 27.83 32.11
CA VAL A 43 16.28 27.71 31.01
C VAL A 43 16.96 29.07 30.89
N GLU A 44 18.28 29.13 31.14
CA GLU A 44 19.05 30.34 30.91
C GLU A 44 18.82 30.84 29.48
N ALA A 45 18.47 32.12 29.36
CA ALA A 45 18.20 32.76 28.09
C ALA A 45 19.42 32.59 27.16
N LYS A 46 19.30 31.66 26.22
CA LYS A 46 20.32 31.46 25.19
C LYS A 46 20.49 32.78 24.45
N LYS A 47 21.70 33.36 24.56
CA LYS A 47 22.20 34.43 23.70
C LYS A 47 21.71 34.15 22.28
N ALA A 48 20.94 35.09 21.74
CA ALA A 48 20.40 34.99 20.40
C ALA A 48 21.51 34.55 19.45
N PRO A 49 21.40 33.37 18.81
CA PRO A 49 22.39 32.99 17.82
C PRO A 49 22.29 34.02 16.70
N ALA A 50 23.45 34.57 16.31
CA ALA A 50 23.56 35.41 15.13
C ALA A 50 22.79 34.74 13.99
N THR A 51 21.97 35.54 13.30
CA THR A 51 21.16 35.16 12.15
C THR A 51 22.05 34.54 11.08
N ARG A 52 22.33 33.24 11.22
CA ARG A 52 22.69 32.40 10.09
C ARG A 52 21.46 32.45 9.21
N LYS A 53 21.59 33.12 8.05
CA LYS A 53 20.66 32.95 6.94
C LYS A 53 20.41 31.46 6.85
N ARG A 54 19.23 31.02 7.28
CA ARG A 54 18.67 29.76 6.85
C ARG A 54 18.61 29.91 5.34
N THR A 55 19.59 29.38 4.64
CA THR A 55 19.28 28.68 3.40
C THR A 55 18.26 27.64 3.83
N SER A 56 16.97 28.04 3.76
CA SER A 56 15.95 27.06 3.50
C SER A 56 16.45 26.37 2.24
N THR A 57 16.99 25.16 2.40
CA THR A 57 16.82 24.20 1.33
C THR A 57 15.33 24.25 1.07
N VAL A 58 14.99 24.86 -0.07
CA VAL A 58 13.63 24.85 -0.60
C VAL A 58 13.20 23.40 -0.43
N ARG A 59 12.18 23.15 0.42
CA ARG A 59 11.46 21.89 0.35
C ARG A 59 11.01 21.89 -1.10
N VAL A 60 11.71 21.13 -1.95
CA VAL A 60 11.33 20.96 -3.34
C VAL A 60 9.87 20.55 -3.25
N SER A 61 8.99 21.45 -3.66
CA SER A 61 7.57 21.16 -3.76
C SER A 61 7.52 19.89 -4.59
N LYS A 62 7.09 18.76 -3.98
CA LYS A 62 6.85 17.52 -4.72
C LYS A 62 6.09 17.95 -5.99
N PRO A 63 6.54 17.54 -7.19
CA PRO A 63 5.87 17.92 -8.42
C PRO A 63 4.37 17.64 -8.24
N SER A 64 3.51 18.60 -8.60
CA SER A 64 2.08 18.36 -8.55
C SER A 64 1.80 17.17 -9.46
N VAL A 65 1.30 16.07 -8.87
CA VAL A 65 0.99 14.86 -9.62
C VAL A 65 0.08 15.24 -10.80
N VAL A 66 0.50 14.87 -12.02
CA VAL A 66 -0.24 15.20 -13.24
C VAL A 66 -1.58 14.47 -13.20
N PRO A 67 -2.72 15.11 -13.57
CA PRO A 67 -4.02 14.46 -13.53
C PRO A 67 -4.03 13.12 -14.28
N ILE A 68 -4.63 12.09 -13.68
CA ILE A 68 -4.71 10.72 -14.23
C ILE A 68 -5.19 10.73 -15.68
N ALA A 69 -6.26 11.47 -15.98
CA ALA A 69 -6.86 11.54 -17.32
C ALA A 69 -5.89 12.03 -18.42
N VAL A 70 -4.87 12.79 -18.05
CA VAL A 70 -3.84 13.27 -18.99
C VAL A 70 -2.78 12.20 -19.21
N VAL A 71 -2.37 11.50 -18.16
CA VAL A 71 -1.28 10.51 -18.21
C VAL A 71 -1.77 9.19 -18.79
N ALA A 72 -3.00 8.77 -18.49
CA ALA A 72 -3.57 7.51 -18.97
C ALA A 72 -3.52 7.37 -20.50
N LYS A 73 -3.63 8.49 -21.23
CA LYS A 73 -3.51 8.53 -22.70
C LYS A 73 -2.12 8.17 -23.24
N ARG A 74 -1.10 8.13 -22.38
CA ARG A 74 0.29 7.78 -22.73
C ARG A 74 0.63 6.36 -22.32
N PHE A 75 -0.27 5.67 -21.61
CA PHE A 75 -0.05 4.30 -21.20
C PHE A 75 -0.40 3.34 -22.36
N PRO A 76 0.38 2.28 -22.59
CA PRO A 76 0.09 1.30 -23.64
C PRO A 76 -1.30 0.68 -23.50
N THR A 77 -1.92 0.41 -24.64
CA THR A 77 -3.24 -0.21 -24.78
C THR A 77 -3.14 -1.51 -25.56
N VAL A 78 -4.25 -2.25 -25.62
CA VAL A 78 -4.33 -3.50 -26.42
C VAL A 78 -4.06 -3.25 -27.91
N ASP A 79 -4.39 -2.05 -28.41
CA ASP A 79 -4.19 -1.68 -29.82
C ASP A 79 -2.72 -1.39 -30.15
N ASP A 80 -1.87 -1.17 -29.14
CA ASP A 80 -0.44 -0.96 -29.31
C ASP A 80 0.33 -2.29 -29.47
N VAL A 81 -0.35 -3.44 -29.38
CA VAL A 81 0.26 -4.77 -29.59
C VAL A 81 0.39 -5.08 -31.07
N GLU A 82 1.61 -5.35 -31.52
CA GLU A 82 1.85 -5.80 -32.89
C GLU A 82 1.05 -7.08 -33.20
N LEU A 83 0.48 -7.15 -34.41
CA LEU A 83 -0.36 -8.27 -34.83
C LEU A 83 0.33 -9.63 -34.64
N VAL A 84 1.64 -9.70 -34.92
CA VAL A 84 2.43 -10.93 -34.77
C VAL A 84 2.51 -11.35 -33.29
N ALA A 85 2.76 -10.41 -32.39
CA ALA A 85 2.81 -10.68 -30.96
C ALA A 85 1.43 -11.10 -30.42
N ARG A 86 0.36 -10.46 -30.88
CA ARG A 86 -1.02 -10.84 -30.54
C ARG A 86 -1.34 -12.27 -30.97
N GLN A 87 -1.01 -12.63 -32.22
CA GLN A 87 -1.20 -13.99 -32.73
C GLN A 87 -0.37 -15.03 -31.96
N ARG A 88 0.86 -14.68 -31.57
CA ARG A 88 1.68 -15.55 -30.70
C ARG A 88 1.03 -15.75 -29.34
N GLY A 89 0.52 -14.68 -28.72
CA GLY A 89 -0.22 -14.76 -27.46
C GLY A 89 -1.45 -15.68 -27.55
N ASP A 90 -2.24 -15.56 -28.62
CA ASP A 90 -3.42 -16.40 -28.85
C ASP A 90 -3.04 -17.88 -29.06
N LEU A 91 -1.96 -18.16 -29.79
CA LEU A 91 -1.44 -19.52 -29.97
C LEU A 91 -0.96 -20.11 -28.65
N LEU A 92 -0.21 -19.35 -27.85
CA LEU A 92 0.23 -19.76 -26.51
C LEU A 92 -0.96 -20.07 -25.61
N LYS A 93 -2.01 -19.24 -25.65
CA LYS A 93 -3.24 -19.46 -24.90
C LYS A 93 -3.91 -20.77 -25.29
N GLN A 94 -4.09 -21.02 -26.60
CA GLN A 94 -4.67 -22.28 -27.09
C GLN A 94 -3.84 -23.49 -26.67
N GLN A 95 -2.50 -23.39 -26.75
CA GLN A 95 -1.60 -24.44 -26.31
C GLN A 95 -1.74 -24.69 -24.80
N PHE A 96 -1.77 -23.64 -23.99
CA PHE A 96 -1.92 -23.72 -22.55
C PHE A 96 -3.23 -24.44 -22.18
N LEU A 97 -4.36 -23.99 -22.73
CA LEU A 97 -5.67 -24.57 -22.46
C LEU A 97 -5.79 -26.04 -22.93
N ALA A 98 -5.05 -26.42 -23.98
CA ALA A 98 -5.05 -27.79 -24.49
C ALA A 98 -4.11 -28.75 -23.72
N THR A 99 -3.02 -28.23 -23.15
CA THR A 99 -1.91 -29.08 -22.65
C THR A 99 -1.65 -28.96 -21.15
N VAL A 100 -1.95 -27.82 -20.56
CA VAL A 100 -1.74 -27.58 -19.12
C VAL A 100 -3.03 -27.89 -18.40
N HIS A 101 -3.04 -28.98 -17.63
CA HIS A 101 -4.15 -29.26 -16.75
C HIS A 101 -4.18 -28.23 -15.62
N HIS A 102 -5.15 -27.31 -15.69
CA HIS A 102 -5.39 -26.37 -14.60
C HIS A 102 -6.18 -27.05 -13.49
N ALA A 103 -5.48 -27.43 -12.42
CA ALA A 103 -6.09 -27.85 -11.16
C ALA A 103 -5.84 -26.74 -10.13
N PRO A 104 -6.85 -25.91 -9.80
CA PRO A 104 -6.66 -24.86 -8.80
C PRO A 104 -6.29 -25.49 -7.45
N ASP A 105 -5.33 -24.88 -6.76
CA ASP A 105 -4.94 -25.34 -5.42
C ASP A 105 -6.18 -25.27 -4.50
N PRO A 106 -6.57 -26.40 -3.88
CA PRO A 106 -7.79 -26.47 -3.07
C PRO A 106 -7.79 -25.51 -1.87
N LEU A 107 -6.63 -24.97 -1.47
CA LEU A 107 -6.53 -23.97 -0.40
C LEU A 107 -6.87 -22.55 -0.86
N VAL A 108 -6.77 -22.25 -2.16
CA VAL A 108 -6.95 -20.90 -2.69
C VAL A 108 -8.38 -20.41 -2.50
N ALA A 109 -9.37 -21.16 -2.98
CA ALA A 109 -10.77 -20.72 -2.92
C ALA A 109 -11.28 -20.49 -1.47
N PRO A 110 -11.03 -21.39 -0.50
CA PRO A 110 -11.39 -21.14 0.90
C PRO A 110 -10.64 -19.95 1.50
N HIS A 111 -9.34 -19.81 1.21
CA HIS A 111 -8.53 -18.70 1.71
C HIS A 111 -9.06 -17.36 1.19
N TRP A 112 -9.32 -17.26 -0.11
CA TRP A 112 -9.84 -16.05 -0.75
C TRP A 112 -11.25 -15.73 -0.27
N THR A 113 -12.10 -16.74 -0.09
CA THR A 113 -13.45 -16.54 0.48
C THR A 113 -13.37 -15.92 1.87
N LYS A 114 -12.49 -16.45 2.74
CA LYS A 114 -12.25 -15.86 4.07
C LYS A 114 -11.79 -14.42 3.95
N TYR A 115 -10.77 -14.14 3.16
CA TYR A 115 -10.18 -12.80 3.11
C TYR A 115 -11.01 -11.78 2.34
N ARG A 116 -11.89 -12.20 1.43
CA ARG A 116 -12.90 -11.33 0.83
C ARG A 116 -13.88 -10.83 1.90
N TRP A 117 -14.27 -11.68 2.84
CA TRP A 117 -15.02 -11.24 4.01
C TRP A 117 -14.16 -10.35 4.92
N VAL A 118 -12.92 -10.73 5.26
CA VAL A 118 -12.03 -9.94 6.12
C VAL A 118 -11.84 -8.52 5.56
N PHE A 119 -11.63 -8.36 4.26
CA PHE A 119 -11.42 -7.05 3.66
C PHE A 119 -12.69 -6.31 3.28
N SER A 120 -13.87 -6.90 3.52
CA SER A 120 -15.16 -6.22 3.39
C SER A 120 -15.32 -5.10 4.42
N ALA A 121 -16.34 -4.24 4.23
CA ALA A 121 -16.64 -3.16 5.18
C ALA A 121 -17.02 -3.70 6.58
N ASP A 122 -17.62 -4.88 6.63
CA ASP A 122 -18.08 -5.50 7.87
C ASP A 122 -16.99 -6.34 8.56
N GLY A 123 -16.08 -6.94 7.80
CA GLY A 123 -15.10 -7.88 8.32
C GLY A 123 -13.84 -7.22 8.88
N LEU A 124 -13.40 -6.09 8.30
CA LEU A 124 -12.06 -5.55 8.56
C LEU A 124 -11.83 -5.14 10.02
N GLU A 125 -12.86 -4.60 10.67
CA GLU A 125 -12.81 -4.22 12.09
C GLU A 125 -13.04 -5.42 13.03
N LYS A 126 -13.69 -6.48 12.55
CA LYS A 126 -14.09 -7.65 13.36
C LYS A 126 -13.10 -8.81 13.29
N VAL A 127 -12.21 -8.80 12.29
CA VAL A 127 -11.24 -9.87 12.07
C VAL A 127 -10.24 -9.97 13.23
N ALA A 128 -9.85 -11.21 13.54
CA ALA A 128 -8.79 -11.49 14.48
C ALA A 128 -7.44 -10.92 14.00
N ILE A 129 -6.64 -10.40 14.92
CA ILE A 129 -5.30 -9.85 14.64
C ILE A 129 -4.40 -10.88 13.96
N ALA A 130 -4.46 -12.14 14.42
CA ALA A 130 -3.68 -13.24 13.86
C ALA A 130 -4.00 -13.51 12.38
N ASP A 131 -5.24 -13.27 11.94
CA ASP A 131 -5.61 -13.45 10.53
C ASP A 131 -4.99 -12.36 9.64
N LEU A 132 -4.81 -11.13 10.14
CA LEU A 132 -4.13 -10.08 9.38
C LEU A 132 -2.64 -10.41 9.17
N LYS A 133 -1.99 -10.96 10.20
CA LYS A 133 -0.61 -11.46 10.09
C LYS A 133 -0.54 -12.66 9.14
N TYR A 134 -1.42 -13.64 9.31
CA TYR A 134 -1.44 -14.84 8.46
C TYR A 134 -1.64 -14.51 6.99
N PHE A 135 -2.45 -13.49 6.66
CA PHE A 135 -2.62 -13.04 5.28
C PHE A 135 -1.31 -12.62 4.63
N ALA A 136 -0.50 -11.86 5.39
CA ALA A 136 0.75 -11.31 4.91
C ALA A 136 1.84 -12.37 4.73
N ASP A 137 1.88 -13.34 5.65
CA ASP A 137 2.87 -14.41 5.65
C ASP A 137 2.51 -15.55 4.68
N SER A 138 1.21 -15.70 4.35
CA SER A 138 0.73 -16.79 3.51
C SER A 138 1.06 -16.57 2.04
N SER A 139 1.60 -17.59 1.39
CA SER A 139 1.80 -17.62 -0.07
C SER A 139 0.57 -18.11 -0.85
N ILE A 140 -0.55 -18.43 -0.19
CA ILE A 140 -1.74 -19.00 -0.82
C ILE A 140 -2.36 -17.99 -1.78
N GLY A 141 -2.57 -18.41 -3.03
CA GLY A 141 -3.16 -17.63 -4.12
C GLY A 141 -2.22 -16.59 -4.75
N ALA A 142 -1.33 -15.99 -3.97
CA ALA A 142 -0.24 -15.16 -4.47
C ALA A 142 0.92 -15.05 -3.46
N SER A 143 2.14 -15.34 -3.91
CA SER A 143 3.36 -15.16 -3.11
C SER A 143 3.81 -13.71 -3.14
N THR A 144 4.07 -13.13 -1.97
CA THR A 144 4.45 -11.72 -1.80
C THR A 144 5.94 -11.49 -1.58
N GLY A 145 6.76 -12.54 -1.71
CA GLY A 145 8.22 -12.44 -1.58
C GLY A 145 8.72 -12.58 -0.14
N ASP A 146 9.81 -11.89 0.19
CA ASP A 146 10.48 -11.97 1.50
C ASP A 146 9.69 -11.21 2.60
N PRO A 147 9.16 -11.90 3.63
CA PRO A 147 8.37 -11.26 4.68
C PRO A 147 9.21 -10.49 5.70
N THR A 148 10.56 -10.53 5.64
CA THR A 148 11.46 -10.01 6.67
C THR A 148 11.17 -8.56 7.07
N ALA A 149 10.86 -7.69 6.11
CA ALA A 149 10.57 -6.28 6.41
C ALA A 149 9.25 -6.13 7.21
N PHE A 150 8.22 -6.87 6.81
CA PHE A 150 6.93 -6.91 7.50
C PHE A 150 7.06 -7.52 8.90
N ASP A 151 7.75 -8.65 9.04
CA ASP A 151 7.95 -9.31 10.34
C ASP A 151 8.67 -8.42 11.34
N LYS A 152 9.74 -7.73 10.90
CA LYS A 152 10.44 -6.75 11.75
C LYS A 152 9.51 -5.62 12.18
N ALA A 153 8.72 -5.09 11.27
CA ALA A 153 7.77 -4.02 11.57
C ALA A 153 6.68 -4.48 12.54
N TRP A 154 6.16 -5.70 12.35
CA TRP A 154 5.16 -6.32 13.22
C TRP A 154 5.67 -6.44 14.66
N VAL A 155 6.89 -6.97 14.83
CA VAL A 155 7.53 -7.11 16.16
C VAL A 155 7.78 -5.75 16.80
N LEU A 156 8.27 -4.76 16.04
CA LEU A 156 8.62 -3.44 16.58
C LEU A 156 7.40 -2.61 16.99
N LEU A 157 6.30 -2.70 16.23
CA LEU A 157 5.06 -1.97 16.53
C LEU A 157 4.22 -2.68 17.60
N GLY A 158 4.36 -4.00 17.72
CA GLY A 158 3.44 -4.84 18.48
C GLY A 158 2.15 -5.12 17.72
N GLU A 159 1.50 -6.23 18.05
CA GLU A 159 0.40 -6.81 17.27
C GLU A 159 -0.80 -5.87 17.13
N PHE A 160 -1.12 -5.12 18.18
CA PHE A 160 -2.27 -4.20 18.18
C PHE A 160 -2.07 -3.00 17.24
N GLU A 161 -0.91 -2.34 17.31
CA GLU A 161 -0.63 -1.18 16.44
C GLU A 161 -0.39 -1.63 14.99
N ALA A 162 0.29 -2.77 14.78
CA ALA A 162 0.45 -3.35 13.46
C ALA A 162 -0.92 -3.67 12.82
N ALA A 163 -1.81 -4.33 13.56
CA ALA A 163 -3.17 -4.60 13.09
C ALA A 163 -3.96 -3.32 12.82
N ARG A 164 -3.85 -2.30 13.68
CA ARG A 164 -4.50 -0.99 13.45
C ARG A 164 -4.03 -0.37 12.15
N ARG A 165 -2.72 -0.37 11.87
CA ARG A 165 -2.15 0.17 10.64
C ARG A 165 -2.55 -0.63 9.42
N ILE A 166 -2.60 -1.96 9.50
CA ILE A 166 -3.09 -2.80 8.39
C ILE A 166 -4.54 -2.43 8.07
N ARG A 167 -5.42 -2.31 9.08
CA ARG A 167 -6.80 -1.87 8.87
C ARG A 167 -6.86 -0.49 8.19
N SER A 168 -6.07 0.47 8.67
CA SER A 168 -5.98 1.80 8.05
C SER A 168 -5.50 1.75 6.60
N VAL A 169 -4.45 0.99 6.30
CA VAL A 169 -3.90 0.81 4.95
C VAL A 169 -4.91 0.14 4.03
N THR A 170 -5.53 -0.96 4.46
CA THR A 170 -6.56 -1.67 3.70
C THR A 170 -7.77 -0.78 3.44
N ASN A 171 -8.24 -0.03 4.45
CA ASN A 171 -9.36 0.88 4.29
C ASN A 171 -9.03 2.03 3.33
N GLN A 172 -7.82 2.61 3.44
CA GLN A 172 -7.35 3.63 2.51
C GLN A 172 -7.25 3.08 1.08
N LEU A 173 -6.73 1.87 0.90
CA LEU A 173 -6.61 1.24 -0.42
C LEU A 173 -7.98 1.01 -1.05
N LEU A 174 -8.89 0.33 -0.33
CA LEU A 174 -10.15 -0.16 -0.88
C LEU A 174 -11.28 0.88 -0.88
N ARG A 175 -11.26 1.83 0.07
CA ARG A 175 -12.38 2.74 0.35
C ARG A 175 -11.95 4.18 0.64
N GLY A 176 -10.66 4.49 0.53
CA GLY A 176 -10.17 5.85 0.72
C GLY A 176 -10.67 6.80 -0.37
N PRO A 177 -10.64 8.12 -0.13
CA PRO A 177 -11.03 9.11 -1.13
C PRO A 177 -10.02 9.19 -2.29
N GLY A 178 -10.49 9.64 -3.46
CA GLY A 178 -9.68 9.79 -4.67
C GLY A 178 -9.65 8.53 -5.54
N GLU A 179 -8.77 8.50 -6.54
CA GLU A 179 -8.59 7.36 -7.45
C GLU A 179 -7.70 6.27 -6.86
N LEU A 180 -7.96 5.00 -7.20
CA LEU A 180 -7.23 3.85 -6.63
C LEU A 180 -5.72 3.96 -6.84
N GLU A 181 -5.30 4.39 -8.02
CA GLU A 181 -3.91 4.51 -8.44
C GLU A 181 -3.13 5.51 -7.57
N ASP A 182 -3.74 6.65 -7.29
CA ASP A 182 -3.14 7.68 -6.46
C ASP A 182 -3.15 7.24 -4.98
N ARG A 183 -4.19 6.52 -4.51
CA ARG A 183 -4.22 5.93 -3.17
C ARG A 183 -3.11 4.89 -2.99
N MET A 184 -2.95 3.97 -3.95
CA MET A 184 -1.90 2.96 -3.93
C MET A 184 -0.51 3.61 -3.96
N THR A 185 -0.32 4.65 -4.78
CA THR A 185 0.93 5.44 -4.79
C THR A 185 1.23 6.04 -3.41
N GLY A 186 0.23 6.66 -2.77
CA GLY A 186 0.40 7.29 -1.47
C GLY A 186 0.70 6.30 -0.33
N LEU A 187 0.25 5.06 -0.47
CA LEU A 187 0.59 3.97 0.44
C LEU A 187 2.03 3.50 0.23
N LEU A 188 2.47 3.39 -1.02
CA LEU A 188 3.81 2.91 -1.38
C LEU A 188 4.93 3.93 -1.14
N ASP A 189 4.65 5.22 -1.35
CA ASP A 189 5.63 6.29 -1.11
C ASP A 189 5.72 6.70 0.37
N GLY A 190 4.90 6.07 1.23
CA GLY A 190 4.83 6.35 2.66
C GLY A 190 4.23 7.70 3.01
N SER A 191 3.58 8.41 2.07
CA SER A 191 2.90 9.67 2.37
C SER A 191 1.67 9.49 3.24
N PHE A 192 1.08 8.28 3.27
CA PHE A 192 0.02 7.94 4.20
C PHE A 192 0.55 7.79 5.64
N ALA A 193 0.08 8.65 6.54
CA ALA A 193 0.57 8.76 7.91
C ALA A 193 0.40 7.47 8.75
N GLN A 194 -0.58 6.64 8.42
CA GLN A 194 -0.87 5.37 9.11
C GLN A 194 -0.35 4.15 8.33
N SER A 195 0.64 4.34 7.45
CA SER A 195 1.27 3.25 6.70
C SER A 195 1.86 2.17 7.62
N MET A 196 1.79 0.93 7.13
CA MET A 196 2.39 -0.25 7.75
C MET A 196 3.70 -0.57 7.01
N PRO A 197 4.88 -0.44 7.64
CA PRO A 197 6.13 -0.83 7.00
C PRO A 197 6.11 -2.32 6.64
N GLY A 198 6.62 -2.64 5.44
CA GLY A 198 6.57 -4.00 4.90
C GLY A 198 5.22 -4.37 4.27
N TRP A 199 4.18 -3.52 4.35
CA TRP A 199 2.95 -3.68 3.57
C TRP A 199 3.11 -3.05 2.18
N ASP A 200 3.94 -3.68 1.37
CA ASP A 200 4.46 -3.16 0.11
C ASP A 200 3.54 -3.42 -1.09
N GLU A 201 4.07 -3.22 -2.31
CA GLU A 201 3.33 -3.38 -3.57
C GLU A 201 2.71 -4.76 -3.70
N ALA A 202 3.46 -5.80 -3.29
CA ALA A 202 3.01 -7.17 -3.41
C ALA A 202 1.79 -7.43 -2.52
N LEU A 203 1.84 -6.96 -1.27
CA LEU A 203 0.72 -7.11 -0.33
C LEU A 203 -0.48 -6.23 -0.70
N LEU A 204 -0.27 -5.02 -1.19
CA LEU A 204 -1.36 -4.16 -1.68
C LEU A 204 -2.05 -4.79 -2.89
N THR A 205 -1.29 -5.31 -3.86
CA THR A 205 -1.85 -5.96 -5.04
C THR A 205 -2.57 -7.27 -4.67
N LYS A 206 -2.01 -8.08 -3.76
CA LYS A 206 -2.69 -9.27 -3.24
C LYS A 206 -4.01 -8.90 -2.53
N THR A 207 -4.03 -7.80 -1.78
CA THR A 207 -5.25 -7.29 -1.14
C THR A 207 -6.31 -6.93 -2.19
N LEU A 208 -5.91 -6.29 -3.29
CA LEU A 208 -6.81 -5.97 -4.41
C LEU A 208 -7.33 -7.23 -5.11
N ALA A 209 -6.45 -8.20 -5.41
CA ALA A 209 -6.82 -9.48 -6.03
C ALA A 209 -7.85 -10.25 -5.19
N VAL A 210 -7.76 -10.19 -3.86
CA VAL A 210 -8.75 -10.84 -3.00
C VAL A 210 -10.06 -10.03 -2.88
N ALA A 211 -9.96 -8.70 -2.81
CA ALA A 211 -11.13 -7.84 -2.66
C ALA A 211 -11.98 -7.78 -3.94
N ASP A 212 -11.33 -7.79 -5.10
CA ASP A 212 -11.92 -7.69 -6.43
C ASP A 212 -11.30 -8.75 -7.38
N PRO A 213 -11.61 -10.04 -7.15
CA PRO A 213 -10.99 -11.17 -7.84
C PRO A 213 -11.35 -11.27 -9.33
N ASP A 214 -12.35 -10.50 -9.77
CA ASP A 214 -12.80 -10.46 -11.15
C ASP A 214 -12.07 -9.35 -11.94
N ARG A 215 -11.31 -8.48 -11.26
CA ARG A 215 -10.52 -7.40 -11.87
C ARG A 215 -9.02 -7.56 -11.72
N PHE A 216 -8.54 -8.03 -10.57
CA PHE A 216 -7.11 -8.03 -10.26
C PHE A 216 -6.48 -9.42 -10.36
N LEU A 217 -5.48 -9.53 -11.23
CA LEU A 217 -4.64 -10.71 -11.36
C LEU A 217 -3.82 -10.90 -10.08
N PRO A 218 -3.61 -12.16 -9.62
CA PRO A 218 -2.66 -12.46 -8.54
C PRO A 218 -1.19 -12.37 -8.98
N VAL A 219 -0.84 -11.45 -9.89
CA VAL A 219 0.53 -11.05 -10.26
C VAL A 219 0.87 -9.79 -9.48
N VAL A 220 1.70 -9.91 -8.46
CA VAL A 220 1.67 -8.96 -7.33
C VAL A 220 2.61 -7.77 -7.46
N THR A 221 3.56 -7.80 -8.40
CA THR A 221 4.49 -6.67 -8.62
C THR A 221 4.39 -6.13 -10.05
N TYR A 222 4.64 -4.84 -10.21
CA TYR A 222 4.75 -4.18 -11.51
C TYR A 222 5.94 -4.72 -12.31
N ALA A 223 7.03 -5.09 -11.63
CA ALA A 223 8.19 -5.70 -12.29
C ALA A 223 7.80 -7.01 -13.00
N ASP A 224 7.02 -7.88 -12.34
CA ASP A 224 6.54 -9.13 -12.96
C ASP A 224 5.57 -8.84 -14.10
N LYS A 225 4.63 -7.90 -13.92
CA LYS A 225 3.68 -7.49 -14.98
C LYS A 225 4.42 -6.96 -16.21
N LYS A 226 5.45 -6.15 -16.00
CA LYS A 226 6.31 -5.62 -17.06
C LYS A 226 7.08 -6.72 -17.78
N ALA A 227 7.64 -7.68 -17.04
CA ALA A 227 8.33 -8.82 -17.65
C ALA A 227 7.37 -9.68 -18.50
N ILE A 228 6.16 -9.96 -18.00
CA ILE A 228 5.12 -10.71 -18.72
C ILE A 228 4.69 -9.95 -19.98
N ALA A 229 4.38 -8.65 -19.87
CA ALA A 229 3.93 -7.84 -21.00
C ALA A 229 4.97 -7.84 -22.15
N ALA A 230 6.24 -7.73 -21.81
CA ALA A 230 7.33 -7.80 -22.79
C ALA A 230 7.48 -9.21 -23.39
N ALA A 231 7.51 -10.26 -22.55
CA ALA A 231 7.78 -11.62 -23.00
C ALA A 231 6.63 -12.21 -23.85
N VAL A 232 5.38 -11.97 -23.46
CA VAL A 232 4.19 -12.57 -24.10
C VAL A 232 3.69 -11.71 -25.25
N TYR A 233 3.62 -10.40 -25.05
CA TYR A 233 2.95 -9.47 -25.97
C TYR A 233 3.90 -8.48 -26.66
N GLY A 234 5.20 -8.52 -26.37
CA GLY A 234 6.17 -7.59 -26.97
C GLY A 234 5.98 -6.13 -26.56
N ILE A 235 5.22 -5.85 -25.48
CA ILE A 235 4.95 -4.48 -25.03
C ILE A 235 5.99 -4.05 -24.00
N GLU A 236 6.64 -2.93 -24.25
CA GLU A 236 7.48 -2.27 -23.25
C GLU A 236 6.64 -1.38 -22.33
N LEU A 237 6.47 -1.79 -21.08
CA LEU A 237 5.79 -0.93 -20.10
C LEU A 237 6.71 0.20 -19.59
N PRO A 238 6.16 1.39 -19.28
CA PRO A 238 6.94 2.56 -18.90
C PRO A 238 7.82 2.38 -17.65
N VAL A 239 8.75 3.32 -17.44
CA VAL A 239 9.54 3.37 -16.19
C VAL A 239 8.76 4.17 -15.14
N VAL A 240 8.90 3.79 -13.87
CA VAL A 240 8.28 4.50 -12.74
C VAL A 240 8.87 5.91 -12.63
N ASP A 241 8.00 6.91 -12.44
CA ASP A 241 8.40 8.27 -12.10
C ASP A 241 7.54 8.85 -10.97
N GLU A 242 8.00 9.93 -10.34
CA GLU A 242 7.36 10.48 -9.13
C GLU A 242 6.11 11.35 -9.39
N ALA A 243 5.85 11.76 -10.63
CA ALA A 243 4.89 12.81 -10.95
C ALA A 243 3.77 12.40 -11.91
N SER A 244 4.04 11.46 -12.83
CA SER A 244 3.12 11.08 -13.89
C SER A 244 2.84 9.57 -13.90
N LEU A 245 3.85 8.74 -14.11
CA LEU A 245 3.79 7.29 -14.15
C LEU A 245 4.21 6.71 -12.79
N THR A 246 3.44 7.06 -11.77
CA THR A 246 3.70 6.59 -10.42
C THR A 246 3.49 5.10 -10.30
N ILE A 247 4.12 4.47 -9.30
CA ILE A 247 4.05 3.03 -9.11
C ILE A 247 2.62 2.51 -8.95
N GLY A 248 1.75 3.24 -8.25
CA GLY A 248 0.34 2.83 -8.10
C GLY A 248 -0.43 2.88 -9.41
N ARG A 249 -0.18 3.88 -10.27
CA ARG A 249 -0.77 3.96 -11.61
C ARG A 249 -0.30 2.80 -12.49
N LEU A 250 1.00 2.58 -12.53
CA LEU A 250 1.59 1.51 -13.32
C LEU A 250 1.13 0.14 -12.83
N ALA A 251 1.04 -0.10 -11.52
CA ALA A 251 0.57 -1.37 -10.96
C ALA A 251 -0.90 -1.67 -11.34
N VAL A 252 -1.77 -0.68 -11.34
CA VAL A 252 -3.19 -0.84 -11.71
C VAL A 252 -3.36 -0.94 -13.23
N TRP A 253 -2.78 -0.02 -14.00
CA TRP A 253 -2.96 -0.02 -15.47
C TRP A 253 -2.32 -1.21 -16.15
N SER A 254 -1.16 -1.68 -15.66
CA SER A 254 -0.56 -2.91 -16.17
C SER A 254 -1.37 -4.15 -15.81
N ASN A 255 -2.07 -4.16 -14.67
CA ASN A 255 -3.03 -5.21 -14.35
C ASN A 255 -4.18 -5.21 -15.36
N ASP A 256 -4.83 -4.06 -15.54
CA ASP A 256 -6.00 -3.93 -16.41
C ASP A 256 -5.65 -4.25 -17.87
N LEU A 257 -4.45 -3.85 -18.33
CA LEU A 257 -3.92 -4.22 -19.64
C LEU A 257 -3.70 -5.73 -19.78
N LEU A 258 -3.07 -6.39 -18.81
CA LEU A 258 -2.82 -7.84 -18.88
C LEU A 258 -4.12 -8.65 -18.82
N VAL A 259 -5.11 -8.22 -18.04
CA VAL A 259 -6.45 -8.83 -18.04
C VAL A 259 -7.07 -8.71 -19.43
N ALA A 260 -7.05 -7.52 -20.02
CA ALA A 260 -7.61 -7.29 -21.36
C ALA A 260 -6.88 -8.10 -22.45
N LEU A 261 -5.57 -8.28 -22.33
CA LEU A 261 -4.76 -9.05 -23.27
C LEU A 261 -4.90 -10.57 -23.11
N ALA A 262 -5.10 -11.07 -21.89
CA ALA A 262 -5.42 -12.48 -21.66
C ALA A 262 -6.79 -12.83 -22.26
N GLY A 263 -7.73 -11.88 -22.19
CA GLY A 263 -9.09 -12.03 -22.67
C GLY A 263 -9.88 -13.05 -21.86
N ASP A 264 -10.97 -13.53 -22.47
CA ASP A 264 -11.92 -14.45 -21.82
C ASP A 264 -11.40 -15.91 -21.88
N ASP A 265 -12.24 -16.94 -21.79
CA ASP A 265 -11.89 -18.38 -21.85
C ASP A 265 -11.21 -19.01 -20.61
N PHE A 266 -10.71 -18.22 -19.66
CA PHE A 266 -10.21 -18.73 -18.38
C PHE A 266 -11.34 -18.86 -17.36
N ASP A 267 -11.23 -19.84 -16.45
CA ASP A 267 -12.23 -20.04 -15.39
C ASP A 267 -12.26 -18.88 -14.39
N ASP A 268 -11.09 -18.31 -14.09
CA ASP A 268 -10.91 -17.16 -13.22
C ASP A 268 -9.56 -16.46 -13.49
N LEU A 269 -9.28 -15.37 -12.75
CA LEU A 269 -8.01 -14.64 -12.88
C LEU A 269 -6.79 -15.40 -12.31
N HIS A 270 -6.96 -16.47 -11.52
CA HIS A 270 -5.83 -17.36 -11.19
C HIS A 270 -5.44 -18.21 -12.38
N HIS A 271 -6.42 -18.73 -13.10
CA HIS A 271 -6.22 -19.48 -14.33
C HIS A 271 -5.54 -18.59 -15.39
N ALA A 272 -6.02 -17.35 -15.57
CA ALA A 272 -5.38 -16.37 -16.44
C ALA A 272 -3.94 -16.02 -16.00
N ALA A 273 -3.70 -15.81 -14.69
CA ALA A 273 -2.35 -15.55 -14.19
C ALA A 273 -1.41 -16.75 -14.32
N ALA A 274 -1.92 -17.99 -14.20
CA ALA A 274 -1.16 -19.20 -14.45
C ALA A 274 -0.72 -19.29 -15.91
N PHE A 275 -1.64 -18.97 -16.85
CA PHE A 275 -1.32 -18.83 -18.27
C PHE A 275 -0.23 -17.79 -18.49
N LEU A 276 -0.40 -16.56 -18.00
CA LEU A 276 0.54 -15.47 -18.25
C LEU A 276 1.96 -15.78 -17.77
N ARG A 277 2.08 -16.41 -16.58
CA ARG A 277 3.38 -16.86 -16.07
C ARG A 277 3.99 -17.98 -16.91
N TRP A 278 3.18 -18.96 -17.32
CA TRP A 278 3.63 -20.04 -18.19
C TRP A 278 4.06 -19.52 -19.56
N ALA A 279 3.28 -18.64 -20.16
CA ALA A 279 3.54 -18.05 -21.47
C ALA A 279 4.84 -17.23 -21.48
N ALA A 280 5.12 -16.50 -20.39
CA ALA A 280 6.35 -15.73 -20.25
C ALA A 280 7.62 -16.60 -20.17
N THR A 281 7.50 -17.91 -19.95
CA THR A 281 8.64 -18.85 -19.99
C THR A 281 8.72 -19.65 -21.28
N GLN A 282 7.84 -19.39 -22.26
CA GLN A 282 7.89 -20.04 -23.57
C GLN A 282 8.67 -19.14 -24.54
N ASP A 283 9.70 -19.71 -25.17
CA ASP A 283 10.49 -19.05 -26.21
C ASP A 283 9.74 -19.01 -27.56
#